data_AF-A0A1V3PPT6-F1
#
_entry.id   AF-A0A1V3PPT6-F1
#
_cell.length_a   1.000
_cell.length_b   1.000
_cell.length_c   1.000
_cell.angle_alpha   90.00
_cell.angle_beta   90.00
_cell.angle_gamma   90.00
#
_symmetry.space_group_name_H-M   'P 1'
#
loop_
_entity.id
_entity.type
_entity.pdbx_description
1 polymer ?
#
loop_
_entity_poly.entity_id
_entity_poly.type
_entity_poly.pdbx_seq_one_letter_code
_entity_poly.pdbx_strand_id
1 'polypeptide(L)'
;MHIFSLPAGFSRRIRATTVALALTLALAGCATVPPPDDSMNMAQTQLQAARDAGAADYAPVDLGFAQDKFQQAQTAMAERKYVDAASLAEESRADAELARSKARLAATRAQIQSKIQENSRLRAQGEQLEAEAQKQEQQQAAPAAASSSSSPAPTEDMPAPASSVLSAPPPGSGFQTVPTDNQPPASSSSTQGGQP
;
A
#
# COMPACT_ATOMS: atom_id res chain seq x y z
N MET A 1 -4.91 63.45 -55.08
CA MET A 1 -5.85 62.31 -55.06
C MET A 1 -5.22 61.16 -55.85
N HIS A 2 -4.72 60.12 -55.19
CA HIS A 2 -4.24 58.90 -55.87
C HIS A 2 -5.24 57.77 -55.60
N ILE A 3 -5.92 57.34 -56.65
CA ILE A 3 -6.84 56.21 -56.63
C ILE A 3 -6.00 54.96 -56.89
N PHE A 4 -5.79 54.16 -55.85
CA PHE A 4 -5.08 52.89 -55.91
C PHE A 4 -6.02 51.82 -56.49
N SER A 5 -5.86 51.46 -57.77
CA SER A 5 -6.62 50.37 -58.40
C SER A 5 -6.02 49.02 -58.05
N LEU A 6 -6.79 48.13 -57.42
CA LEU A 6 -6.39 46.75 -57.19
C LEU A 6 -6.62 45.88 -58.44
N PRO A 7 -5.67 45.02 -58.85
CA PRO A 7 -5.81 44.17 -60.01
C PRO A 7 -6.74 42.97 -59.72
N ALA A 8 -7.77 42.80 -60.56
CA ALA A 8 -8.80 41.75 -60.47
C ALA A 8 -8.29 40.30 -60.65
N GLY A 9 -6.97 40.07 -60.83
CA GLY A 9 -6.37 38.76 -61.02
C GLY A 9 -5.88 38.05 -59.76
N PHE A 10 -5.79 38.75 -58.63
CA PHE A 10 -5.17 38.22 -57.40
C PHE A 10 -6.10 37.25 -56.65
N SER A 11 -7.41 37.50 -56.65
CA SER A 11 -8.42 36.69 -55.96
C SER A 11 -8.53 35.25 -56.48
N ARG A 12 -8.29 35.01 -57.77
CA ARG A 12 -8.37 33.65 -58.34
C ARG A 12 -7.15 32.80 -57.98
N ARG A 13 -5.97 33.42 -57.85
CA ARG A 13 -4.74 32.73 -57.43
C ARG A 13 -4.73 32.44 -55.93
N ILE A 14 -5.22 33.36 -55.09
CA ILE A 14 -5.37 33.13 -53.64
C ILE A 14 -6.38 32.01 -53.34
N ARG A 15 -7.50 31.95 -54.08
CA ARG A 15 -8.48 30.87 -53.92
C ARG A 15 -7.92 29.50 -54.32
N ALA A 16 -7.09 29.44 -55.36
CA ALA A 16 -6.46 28.20 -55.78
C ALA A 16 -5.42 27.70 -54.76
N THR A 17 -4.61 28.61 -54.18
CA THR A 17 -3.61 28.22 -53.18
C THR A 17 -4.22 27.82 -51.85
N THR A 18 -5.30 28.47 -51.41
CA THR A 18 -6.02 28.09 -50.19
C THR A 18 -6.70 26.75 -50.31
N VAL A 19 -7.32 26.43 -51.45
CA VAL A 19 -7.90 25.10 -51.70
C VAL A 19 -6.83 24.03 -51.77
N ALA A 20 -5.69 24.29 -52.44
CA ALA A 20 -4.59 23.34 -52.49
C ALA A 20 -3.97 23.08 -51.10
N LEU A 21 -3.80 24.12 -50.28
CA LEU A 21 -3.28 24.00 -48.92
C LEU A 21 -4.27 23.26 -47.99
N ALA A 22 -5.58 23.53 -48.12
CA ALA A 22 -6.60 22.81 -47.36
C ALA A 22 -6.64 21.32 -47.75
N LEU A 23 -6.43 21.00 -49.03
CA LEU A 23 -6.40 19.62 -49.51
C LEU A 23 -5.15 18.88 -49.03
N THR A 24 -3.98 19.52 -48.99
CA THR A 24 -2.75 18.89 -48.45
C THR A 24 -2.82 18.72 -46.94
N LEU A 25 -3.44 19.64 -46.20
CA LEU A 25 -3.67 19.48 -44.75
C LEU A 25 -4.65 18.34 -44.45
N ALA A 26 -5.67 18.15 -45.29
CA ALA A 26 -6.60 17.02 -45.19
C ALA A 26 -5.92 15.69 -45.51
N LEU A 27 -4.96 15.64 -46.45
CA LEU A 27 -4.18 14.44 -46.75
C LEU A 27 -3.08 14.16 -45.72
N ALA A 28 -2.53 15.18 -45.07
CA ALA A 28 -1.56 15.02 -43.98
C ALA A 28 -2.19 14.46 -42.69
N GLY A 29 -3.52 14.52 -42.55
CA GLY A 29 -4.27 13.90 -41.46
C GLY A 29 -4.45 12.38 -41.57
N CYS A 30 -4.05 11.77 -42.70
CA CYS A 30 -4.13 10.31 -42.92
C CYS A 30 -2.74 9.64 -42.96
N ALA A 31 -1.75 10.18 -42.27
CA ALA A 31 -0.48 9.51 -42.06
C ALA A 31 -0.60 8.55 -40.86
N THR A 32 -1.05 7.33 -41.14
CA THR A 32 -0.87 6.10 -40.34
C THR A 32 -0.81 6.31 -38.81
N VAL A 33 -1.94 6.23 -38.11
CA VAL A 33 -1.90 6.13 -36.64
C VAL A 33 -1.18 4.81 -36.31
N PRO A 34 -0.01 4.84 -35.65
CA PRO A 34 0.67 3.61 -35.26
C PRO A 34 -0.14 2.87 -34.18
N PRO A 35 0.02 1.55 -34.05
CA PRO A 35 -0.58 0.81 -32.95
C PRO A 35 -0.21 1.43 -31.58
N PRO A 36 -1.20 1.65 -30.69
CA PRO A 36 -1.00 2.32 -29.40
C PRO A 36 -0.50 1.36 -28.30
N ASP A 37 0.61 0.67 -28.56
CA ASP A 37 1.14 -0.39 -27.68
C ASP A 37 1.45 0.11 -26.26
N ASP A 38 1.92 1.35 -26.12
CA ASP A 38 2.23 1.95 -24.82
C ASP A 38 0.98 2.07 -23.93
N SER A 39 -0.13 2.58 -24.48
CA SER A 39 -1.40 2.68 -23.75
C SER A 39 -1.95 1.31 -23.34
N MET A 40 -1.84 0.32 -24.22
CA MET A 40 -2.26 -1.05 -23.95
C MET A 40 -1.43 -1.67 -22.82
N ASN A 41 -0.11 -1.47 -22.85
CA ASN A 41 0.79 -1.99 -21.83
C ASN A 41 0.60 -1.30 -20.48
N MET A 42 0.39 0.02 -20.47
CA MET A 42 0.05 0.78 -19.26
C MET A 42 -1.25 0.28 -18.62
N ALA A 43 -2.31 0.10 -19.42
CA ALA A 43 -3.59 -0.43 -18.95
C ALA A 43 -3.46 -1.85 -18.39
N GLN A 44 -2.72 -2.73 -19.08
CA GLN A 44 -2.46 -4.10 -18.62
C GLN A 44 -1.71 -4.12 -17.29
N THR A 45 -0.64 -3.32 -17.18
CA THR A 45 0.16 -3.19 -15.94
C THR A 45 -0.71 -2.72 -14.79
N GLN A 46 -1.58 -1.74 -15.04
CA GLN A 46 -2.44 -1.18 -14.01
C GLN A 46 -3.56 -2.14 -13.59
N LEU A 47 -4.10 -2.92 -14.53
CA LEU A 47 -5.02 -4.02 -14.24
C LEU A 47 -4.36 -5.09 -13.34
N GLN A 48 -3.10 -5.43 -13.58
CA GLN A 48 -2.36 -6.31 -12.67
C GLN A 48 -2.19 -5.67 -11.29
N ALA A 49 -1.74 -4.42 -11.22
CA ALA A 49 -1.57 -3.71 -9.95
C ALA A 49 -2.87 -3.58 -9.14
N ALA A 50 -4.03 -3.52 -9.81
CA ALA A 50 -5.34 -3.56 -9.16
C ALA A 50 -5.66 -4.95 -8.60
N ARG A 51 -5.39 -6.02 -9.37
CA ARG A 51 -5.55 -7.40 -8.92
C ARG A 51 -4.66 -7.72 -7.72
N ASP A 52 -3.39 -7.33 -7.77
CA ASP A 52 -2.42 -7.51 -6.69
C ASP A 52 -2.82 -6.76 -5.42
N ALA A 53 -3.54 -5.65 -5.56
CA ALA A 53 -4.10 -4.91 -4.44
C ALA A 53 -5.39 -5.54 -3.85
N GLY A 54 -5.82 -6.70 -4.35
CA GLY A 54 -7.03 -7.38 -3.89
C GLY A 54 -8.33 -6.75 -4.41
N ALA A 55 -8.30 -6.04 -5.55
CA ALA A 55 -9.50 -5.39 -6.06
C ALA A 55 -10.63 -6.37 -6.41
N ALA A 56 -10.35 -7.64 -6.64
CA ALA A 56 -11.39 -8.66 -6.83
C ALA A 56 -12.30 -8.82 -5.59
N ASP A 57 -11.73 -8.69 -4.39
CA ASP A 57 -12.48 -8.85 -3.14
C ASP A 57 -13.07 -7.53 -2.65
N TYR A 58 -12.32 -6.45 -2.81
CA TYR A 58 -12.63 -5.16 -2.21
C TYR A 58 -13.27 -4.13 -3.16
N ALA A 59 -13.10 -4.28 -4.48
CA ALA A 59 -13.62 -3.36 -5.50
C ALA A 59 -13.99 -4.10 -6.81
N PRO A 60 -14.80 -5.19 -6.76
CA PRO A 60 -15.05 -6.05 -7.92
C PRO A 60 -15.70 -5.34 -9.09
N VAL A 61 -16.59 -4.37 -8.81
CA VAL A 61 -17.31 -3.63 -9.84
C VAL A 61 -16.37 -2.74 -10.65
N ASP A 62 -15.52 -1.96 -9.99
CA ASP A 62 -14.54 -1.09 -10.65
C ASP A 62 -13.49 -1.91 -11.43
N LEU A 63 -13.06 -3.03 -10.85
CA LEU A 63 -12.15 -3.96 -11.53
C LEU A 63 -12.81 -4.59 -12.77
N GLY A 64 -14.11 -4.90 -12.71
CA GLY A 64 -14.89 -5.39 -13.84
C GLY A 64 -14.93 -4.38 -14.99
N PHE A 65 -15.26 -3.11 -14.69
CA PHE A 65 -15.25 -2.05 -15.71
C PHE A 65 -13.89 -1.89 -16.39
N ALA A 66 -12.80 -1.92 -15.61
CA ALA A 66 -11.45 -1.87 -16.16
C ALA A 66 -11.17 -3.04 -17.11
N GLN A 67 -11.58 -4.26 -16.74
CA GLN A 67 -11.39 -5.45 -17.57
C GLN A 67 -12.22 -5.42 -18.84
N ASP A 68 -13.48 -5.03 -18.75
CA ASP A 68 -14.40 -4.93 -19.88
C ASP A 68 -13.91 -3.90 -20.91
N LYS A 69 -13.44 -2.73 -20.45
CA LYS A 69 -12.85 -1.71 -21.34
C LYS A 69 -11.55 -2.17 -21.96
N PHE A 70 -10.69 -2.88 -21.22
CA PHE A 70 -9.47 -3.45 -21.80
C PHE A 70 -9.78 -4.50 -22.87
N GLN A 71 -10.83 -5.31 -22.67
CA GLN A 71 -11.28 -6.28 -23.67
C GLN A 71 -11.81 -5.59 -24.93
N GLN A 72 -12.55 -4.50 -24.77
CA GLN A 72 -12.97 -3.65 -25.88
C GLN A 72 -11.77 -3.01 -26.60
N ALA A 73 -10.77 -2.53 -25.85
CA ALA A 73 -9.53 -1.99 -26.40
C ALA A 73 -8.78 -3.04 -27.24
N GLN A 74 -8.65 -4.27 -26.75
CA GLN A 74 -8.05 -5.38 -27.49
C GLN A 74 -8.84 -5.72 -28.77
N THR A 75 -10.17 -5.62 -28.72
CA THR A 75 -11.02 -5.82 -29.89
C THR A 75 -10.81 -4.71 -30.93
N ALA A 76 -10.78 -3.44 -30.50
CA ALA A 76 -10.47 -2.30 -31.36
C ALA A 76 -9.05 -2.39 -31.96
N MET A 77 -8.07 -2.87 -31.19
CA MET A 77 -6.71 -3.16 -31.68
C MET A 77 -6.72 -4.19 -32.83
N ALA A 78 -7.47 -5.28 -32.66
CA ALA A 78 -7.60 -6.33 -33.67
C ALA A 78 -8.30 -5.81 -34.95
N GLU A 79 -9.26 -4.91 -34.79
CA GLU A 79 -9.96 -4.22 -35.89
C GLU A 79 -9.15 -3.06 -36.49
N ARG A 80 -7.92 -2.80 -36.00
CA ARG A 80 -7.05 -1.69 -36.40
C ARG A 80 -7.65 -0.30 -36.16
N LYS A 81 -8.61 -0.20 -35.24
CA LYS A 81 -9.19 1.06 -34.75
C LYS A 81 -8.32 1.63 -33.63
N TYR A 82 -7.12 2.06 -33.99
CA TYR A 82 -6.07 2.43 -33.03
C TYR A 82 -6.43 3.61 -32.12
N VAL A 83 -7.20 4.58 -32.60
CA VAL A 83 -7.65 5.71 -31.78
C VAL A 83 -8.63 5.24 -30.70
N ASP A 84 -9.60 4.41 -31.08
CA ASP A 84 -10.58 3.85 -30.14
C ASP A 84 -9.89 2.93 -29.12
N ALA A 85 -8.95 2.10 -29.58
CA ALA A 85 -8.15 1.26 -28.72
C ALA A 85 -7.37 2.05 -27.67
N ALA A 86 -6.72 3.15 -28.08
CA ALA A 86 -5.99 4.02 -27.15
C ALA A 86 -6.91 4.66 -26.10
N SER A 87 -8.08 5.15 -26.53
CA SER A 87 -9.07 5.75 -25.61
C SER A 87 -9.57 4.73 -24.60
N LEU A 88 -9.98 3.54 -25.08
CA LEU A 88 -10.50 2.46 -24.23
C LEU A 88 -9.42 1.93 -23.28
N ALA A 89 -8.17 1.85 -23.71
CA ALA A 89 -7.05 1.47 -22.85
C ALA A 89 -6.79 2.49 -21.74
N GLU A 90 -6.84 3.79 -22.04
CA GLU A 90 -6.65 4.83 -21.03
C GLU A 90 -7.83 4.88 -20.04
N GLU A 91 -9.06 4.69 -20.51
CA GLU A 91 -10.22 4.55 -19.63
C GLU A 91 -10.10 3.31 -18.72
N SER A 92 -9.68 2.17 -19.28
CA SER A 92 -9.42 0.94 -18.52
C SER A 92 -8.36 1.16 -17.45
N ARG A 93 -7.27 1.87 -17.79
CA ARG A 93 -6.22 2.23 -16.85
C ARG A 93 -6.76 3.07 -15.70
N ALA A 94 -7.55 4.11 -15.99
CA ALA A 94 -8.15 4.97 -14.98
C ALA A 94 -9.09 4.19 -14.04
N ASP A 95 -9.92 3.31 -14.59
CA ASP A 95 -10.79 2.43 -13.81
C ASP A 95 -9.97 1.46 -12.93
N ALA A 96 -8.86 0.92 -13.45
CA ALA A 96 -7.97 0.05 -12.69
C ALA A 96 -7.24 0.82 -11.55
N GLU A 97 -6.82 2.08 -11.76
CA GLU A 97 -6.31 2.97 -10.70
C GLU A 97 -7.35 3.21 -9.60
N LEU A 98 -8.61 3.44 -10.00
CA LEU A 98 -9.72 3.61 -9.07
C LEU A 98 -9.96 2.33 -8.26
N ALA A 99 -10.04 1.17 -8.93
CA ALA A 99 -10.22 -0.13 -8.29
C ALA A 99 -9.10 -0.44 -7.30
N ARG A 100 -7.84 -0.22 -7.69
CA ARG A 100 -6.66 -0.39 -6.84
C ARG A 100 -6.73 0.48 -5.59
N SER A 101 -7.08 1.75 -5.75
CA SER A 101 -7.14 2.71 -4.65
C SER A 101 -8.25 2.37 -3.66
N LYS A 102 -9.44 2.01 -4.17
CA LYS A 102 -10.56 1.52 -3.36
C LYS A 102 -10.21 0.24 -2.62
N ALA A 103 -9.54 -0.70 -3.29
CA ALA A 103 -9.12 -1.96 -2.70
C ALA A 103 -8.16 -1.77 -1.53
N ARG A 104 -7.13 -0.93 -1.71
CA ARG A 104 -6.18 -0.58 -0.65
C ARG A 104 -6.87 0.06 0.55
N LEU A 105 -7.81 0.98 0.30
CA LEU A 105 -8.57 1.65 1.35
C LEU A 105 -9.42 0.65 2.15
N ALA A 106 -10.15 -0.22 1.47
CA ALA A 106 -10.99 -1.22 2.11
C ALA A 106 -10.16 -2.26 2.89
N ALA A 107 -9.06 -2.75 2.31
CA ALA A 107 -8.12 -3.64 2.98
C ALA A 107 -7.55 -3.00 4.27
N THR A 108 -7.15 -1.74 4.20
CA THR A 108 -6.66 -0.99 5.38
C THR A 108 -7.75 -0.86 6.44
N ARG A 109 -8.99 -0.54 6.05
CA ARG A 109 -10.12 -0.48 6.98
C ARG A 109 -10.40 -1.82 7.65
N ALA A 110 -10.33 -2.93 6.90
CA ALA A 110 -10.50 -4.27 7.45
C ALA A 110 -9.40 -4.59 8.49
N GLN A 111 -8.14 -4.23 8.20
CA GLN A 111 -7.04 -4.40 9.16
C GLN A 111 -7.25 -3.58 10.43
N ILE A 112 -7.69 -2.32 10.30
CA ILE A 112 -8.01 -1.46 11.45
C ILE A 112 -9.10 -2.10 12.31
N GLN A 113 -10.18 -2.60 11.70
CA GLN A 113 -11.26 -3.26 12.45
C GLN A 113 -10.76 -4.51 13.18
N SER A 114 -9.94 -5.34 12.52
CA SER A 114 -9.33 -6.50 13.16
C SER A 114 -8.47 -6.11 14.36
N LYS A 115 -7.67 -5.05 14.24
CA LYS A 115 -6.81 -4.57 15.33
C LYS A 115 -7.62 -3.97 16.49
N ILE A 116 -8.73 -3.30 16.20
CA ILE A 116 -9.64 -2.79 17.24
C ILE A 116 -10.28 -3.96 18.01
N GLN A 117 -10.74 -4.99 17.31
CA GLN A 117 -11.32 -6.18 17.95
C GLN A 117 -10.29 -6.94 18.79
N GLU A 118 -9.05 -7.04 18.31
CA GLU A 118 -7.95 -7.64 19.05
C GLU A 118 -7.64 -6.82 20.32
N ASN A 119 -7.58 -5.49 20.21
CA ASN A 119 -7.32 -4.60 21.35
C ASN A 119 -8.45 -4.67 22.40
N SER A 120 -9.71 -4.66 21.97
CA SER A 120 -10.84 -4.77 22.90
C SER A 120 -10.86 -6.13 23.61
N ARG A 121 -10.56 -7.22 22.89
CA ARG A 121 -10.43 -8.55 23.49
C ARG A 121 -9.31 -8.59 24.54
N LEU A 122 -8.15 -7.99 24.27
CA LEU A 122 -7.05 -7.95 25.23
C LEU A 122 -7.42 -7.15 26.50
N ARG A 123 -8.13 -6.03 26.35
CA ARG A 123 -8.63 -5.25 27.50
C ARG A 123 -9.60 -6.05 28.36
N ALA A 124 -10.59 -6.70 27.75
CA ALA A 124 -11.54 -7.53 28.47
C ALA A 124 -10.87 -8.70 29.21
N GLN A 125 -9.83 -9.31 28.61
CA GLN A 125 -9.05 -10.36 29.29
C GLN A 125 -8.27 -9.80 30.49
N GLY A 126 -7.70 -8.59 30.38
CA GLY A 126 -7.05 -7.93 31.51
C GLY A 126 -8.01 -7.69 32.69
N GLU A 127 -9.20 -7.14 32.41
CA GLU A 127 -10.25 -6.91 33.41
C GLU A 127 -10.72 -8.21 34.09
N GLN A 128 -10.82 -9.30 33.33
CA GLN A 128 -11.19 -10.62 33.85
C GLN A 128 -10.14 -11.18 34.81
N LEU A 129 -8.85 -11.10 34.44
CA LEU A 129 -7.75 -11.57 35.28
C LEU A 129 -7.65 -10.78 36.59
N GLU A 130 -7.86 -9.46 36.53
CA GLU A 130 -7.90 -8.61 37.73
C GLU A 130 -9.10 -8.95 38.63
N ALA A 131 -10.27 -9.20 38.05
CA ALA A 131 -11.46 -9.62 38.80
C ALA A 131 -11.29 -11.01 39.44
N GLU A 132 -10.59 -11.93 38.78
CA GLU A 132 -10.24 -13.25 39.32
C GLU A 132 -9.23 -13.15 40.46
N ALA A 133 -8.21 -12.30 40.34
CA ALA A 133 -7.25 -12.03 41.42
C ALA A 133 -7.94 -11.47 42.67
N GLN A 134 -8.84 -10.49 42.50
CA GLN A 134 -9.63 -9.92 43.60
C GLN A 134 -10.51 -10.96 44.30
N LYS A 135 -11.13 -11.87 43.53
CA LYS A 135 -11.92 -12.98 44.09
C LYS A 135 -11.05 -13.96 44.86
N GLN A 136 -9.85 -14.29 44.35
CA GLN A 136 -8.91 -15.16 45.05
C GLN A 136 -8.47 -14.53 46.38
N GLU A 137 -8.15 -13.23 46.42
CA GLU A 137 -7.81 -12.52 47.67
C GLU A 137 -8.97 -12.53 48.67
N GLN A 138 -10.21 -12.28 48.24
CA GLN A 138 -11.38 -12.38 49.13
C GLN A 138 -11.64 -13.81 49.64
N GLN A 139 -11.44 -14.82 48.79
CA GLN A 139 -11.61 -16.23 49.17
C GLN A 139 -10.51 -16.70 50.13
N GLN A 140 -9.29 -16.15 50.02
CA GLN A 140 -8.17 -16.42 50.92
C GLN A 140 -8.31 -15.66 52.26
N ALA A 141 -9.01 -14.51 52.26
CA ALA A 141 -9.19 -13.65 53.44
C ALA A 141 -10.25 -14.16 54.45
N ALA A 142 -11.07 -15.17 54.12
CA ALA A 142 -12.00 -15.79 55.06
C ALA A 142 -11.98 -17.32 54.92
N PRO A 143 -11.48 -18.11 55.91
CA PRO A 143 -11.59 -17.88 57.36
C PRO A 143 -10.25 -18.06 58.11
N ALA A 144 -9.52 -16.97 58.36
CA ALA A 144 -8.46 -16.96 59.39
C ALA A 144 -8.97 -16.46 60.77
N ALA A 145 -10.20 -15.94 60.83
CA ALA A 145 -10.77 -15.38 62.06
C ALA A 145 -11.19 -16.42 63.12
N ALA A 146 -11.04 -17.72 62.87
CA ALA A 146 -11.39 -18.78 63.83
C ALA A 146 -10.19 -19.56 64.41
N SER A 147 -8.94 -19.28 64.01
CA SER A 147 -7.78 -20.12 64.40
C SER A 147 -6.51 -19.37 64.81
N SER A 148 -6.60 -18.14 65.33
CA SER A 148 -5.42 -17.40 65.80
C SER A 148 -5.58 -16.86 67.23
N SER A 149 -5.87 -17.75 68.17
CA SER A 149 -5.56 -17.56 69.59
C SER A 149 -4.30 -18.32 70.00
N SER A 150 -3.18 -18.11 69.29
CA SER A 150 -1.87 -18.61 69.72
C SER A 150 -0.89 -17.44 69.85
N SER A 151 -0.55 -17.14 71.10
CA SER A 151 0.45 -16.17 71.56
C SER A 151 1.73 -16.16 70.72
N PRO A 152 2.45 -15.02 70.62
CA PRO A 152 3.80 -15.02 70.08
C PRO A 152 4.72 -15.75 71.07
N ALA A 153 5.34 -16.85 70.64
CA ALA A 153 6.43 -17.48 71.37
C ALA A 153 7.68 -16.57 71.33
N PRO A 154 8.47 -16.52 72.42
CA PRO A 154 9.67 -15.69 72.47
C PRO A 154 10.72 -16.16 71.46
N THR A 155 11.45 -15.20 70.92
CA THR A 155 12.60 -15.39 70.03
C THR A 155 13.64 -16.31 70.64
N GLU A 156 13.69 -17.56 70.18
CA GLU A 156 14.88 -18.40 70.32
C GLU A 156 15.90 -17.96 69.26
N ASP A 157 17.06 -17.57 69.78
CA ASP A 157 18.28 -17.25 69.08
C ASP A 157 18.76 -18.52 68.34
N MET A 158 18.59 -18.54 67.02
CA MET A 158 19.11 -19.62 66.17
C MET A 158 20.34 -19.08 65.43
N PRO A 159 21.51 -19.74 65.56
CA PRO A 159 22.72 -19.26 64.91
C PRO A 159 22.55 -19.30 63.39
N ALA A 160 22.98 -18.23 62.73
CA ALA A 160 22.96 -18.11 61.27
C ALA A 160 23.63 -19.34 60.62
N PRO A 161 23.02 -19.98 59.60
CA PRO A 161 23.76 -20.91 58.77
C PRO A 161 24.91 -20.14 58.11
N ALA A 162 26.11 -20.72 58.12
CA ALA A 162 27.25 -20.16 57.43
C ALA A 162 26.90 -19.96 55.94
N SER A 163 26.93 -18.70 55.51
CA SER A 163 27.14 -18.20 54.16
C SER A 163 26.94 -19.22 53.03
N SER A 164 25.80 -19.16 52.33
CA SER A 164 25.72 -19.72 50.97
C SER A 164 26.74 -19.00 50.10
N VAL A 165 27.79 -19.73 49.73
CA VAL A 165 28.80 -19.30 48.78
C VAL A 165 28.14 -19.01 47.43
N LEU A 166 28.35 -17.78 46.94
CA LEU A 166 28.00 -17.35 45.60
C LEU A 166 28.86 -18.16 44.61
N SER A 167 28.29 -19.18 43.98
CA SER A 167 28.95 -19.87 42.88
C SER A 167 28.99 -18.94 41.66
N ALA A 168 30.18 -18.61 41.18
CA ALA A 168 30.36 -17.75 40.01
C ALA A 168 29.83 -18.45 38.74
N PRO A 169 29.16 -17.73 37.82
CA PRO A 169 28.75 -18.27 36.53
C PRO A 169 29.96 -18.43 35.60
N PRO A 170 29.95 -19.40 34.67
CA PRO A 170 30.99 -19.54 33.66
C PRO A 170 31.04 -18.28 32.76
N PRO A 171 32.23 -17.81 32.36
CA PRO A 171 32.34 -16.66 31.47
C PRO A 171 31.85 -17.05 30.07
N GLY A 172 30.85 -16.34 29.54
CA GLY A 172 30.48 -16.50 28.14
C GLY A 172 29.04 -16.24 27.70
N SER A 173 28.20 -15.54 28.46
CA SER A 173 26.84 -15.24 27.99
C SER A 173 26.47 -13.81 28.32
N GLY A 174 26.88 -12.93 27.41
CA GLY A 174 26.62 -11.50 27.47
C GLY A 174 25.13 -11.17 27.42
N PHE A 175 24.79 -10.03 28.02
CA PHE A 175 23.47 -9.43 27.96
C PHE A 175 23.08 -9.15 26.51
N GLN A 176 22.00 -9.77 26.04
CA GLN A 176 21.42 -9.46 24.74
C GLN A 176 20.56 -8.21 24.89
N THR A 177 21.16 -7.07 24.59
CA THR A 177 20.49 -5.77 24.54
C THR A 177 19.42 -5.75 23.45
N VAL A 178 18.27 -5.19 23.80
CA VAL A 178 17.08 -5.00 22.95
C VAL A 178 17.43 -4.35 21.60
N PRO A 179 16.89 -4.82 20.44
CA PRO A 179 17.06 -4.11 19.18
C PRO A 179 16.22 -2.82 19.15
N THR A 180 16.89 -1.68 19.10
CA THR A 180 16.32 -0.41 18.62
C THR A 180 16.59 -0.35 17.12
N ASP A 181 15.57 -0.66 16.31
CA ASP A 181 15.57 -0.40 14.87
C ASP A 181 15.23 1.07 14.64
N ASN A 182 16.25 1.90 14.45
CA ASN A 182 16.05 3.25 13.90
C ASN A 182 17.24 3.61 13.01
N GLN A 183 17.13 3.33 11.71
CA GLN A 183 18.11 3.76 10.72
C GLN A 183 17.43 4.32 9.47
N PRO A 184 17.63 5.63 9.19
CA PRO A 184 17.62 6.17 7.83
C PRO A 184 19.05 6.34 7.26
N PRO A 185 19.19 6.62 5.94
CA PRO A 185 20.28 6.10 5.12
C PRO A 185 21.34 7.13 4.74
N ALA A 186 22.58 6.69 4.52
CA ALA A 186 23.59 7.33 3.66
C ALA A 186 24.81 6.38 3.55
N SER A 187 25.08 5.80 2.38
CA SER A 187 25.92 6.35 1.30
C SER A 187 27.42 6.10 1.48
N SER A 188 28.07 5.76 0.36
CA SER A 188 29.51 5.89 0.04
C SER A 188 30.44 4.79 0.60
N SER A 189 30.93 3.85 -0.22
CA SER A 189 32.02 3.94 -1.22
C SER A 189 33.40 3.62 -0.62
N SER A 190 34.08 2.60 -1.15
CA SER A 190 35.56 2.45 -1.30
C SER A 190 35.88 0.97 -1.46
N THR A 191 36.18 0.50 -2.68
CA THR A 191 37.53 0.42 -3.28
C THR A 191 38.44 -0.54 -2.54
N GLN A 192 38.60 -1.75 -3.09
CA GLN A 192 39.79 -2.56 -2.84
C GLN A 192 40.19 -3.31 -4.12
N GLY A 193 41.21 -2.75 -4.80
CA GLY A 193 42.04 -3.46 -5.78
C GLY A 193 42.83 -4.57 -5.08
N GLY A 194 43.22 -5.65 -5.73
CA GLY A 194 44.15 -5.79 -6.85
C GLY A 194 45.00 -7.01 -6.48
N GLN A 195 44.87 -8.13 -7.21
CA GLN A 195 45.89 -8.70 -8.14
C GLN A 195 47.26 -9.02 -7.53
N PRO A 196 48.03 -9.95 -8.10
CA PRO A 196 47.82 -10.72 -9.35
C PRO A 196 47.24 -12.12 -9.17
#